data_AF-A0A7J4BBQ0-F1
#
_entry.id   AF-A0A7J4BBQ0-F1
#
_cell.length_a   1.000
_cell.length_b   1.000
_cell.length_c   1.000
_cell.angle_alpha   90.00
_cell.angle_beta   90.00
_cell.angle_gamma   90.00
#
_symmetry.space_group_name_H-M   'P 1'
#
loop_
_entity.id
_entity.type
_entity.pdbx_description
1 polymer ?
#
loop_
_entity_poly.entity_id
_entity_poly.type
_entity_poly.pdbx_seq_one_letter_code
_entity_poly.pdbx_strand_id
1 'polypeptide(L)'
;MDVNKKVYIIFALLSIPTGILNYYLHIAFGTSIAGLVFMTVVFFLCKYVLQFYFNINQRISFWLKNGGTVYLLMTYIIWTLAFNIIGGL
;
A
#
# COMPACT_ATOMS: atom_id res chain seq x y z
N MET A 1 -18.96 -10.17 -7.21
CA MET A 1 -17.86 -10.13 -6.23
C MET A 1 -18.21 -9.11 -5.16
N ASP A 2 -18.23 -9.52 -3.87
CA ASP A 2 -18.56 -8.62 -2.75
C ASP A 2 -17.62 -7.41 -2.68
N VAL A 3 -18.13 -6.28 -2.20
CA VAL A 3 -17.37 -5.02 -2.07
C VAL A 3 -16.05 -5.24 -1.31
N ASN A 4 -16.08 -6.06 -0.24
CA ASN A 4 -14.89 -6.38 0.55
C ASN A 4 -13.81 -7.08 -0.29
N LYS A 5 -14.20 -8.05 -1.13
CA LYS A 5 -13.25 -8.75 -2.02
C LYS A 5 -12.67 -7.79 -3.07
N LYS A 6 -13.47 -6.85 -3.60
CA LYS A 6 -12.98 -5.84 -4.56
C LYS A 6 -11.94 -4.93 -3.92
N VAL A 7 -12.24 -4.41 -2.73
CA VAL A 7 -11.32 -3.57 -1.95
C VAL A 7 -10.02 -4.32 -1.67
N TYR A 8 -10.12 -5.58 -1.22
CA TYR A 8 -8.96 -6.43 -0.96
C TYR A 8 -8.04 -6.57 -2.18
N ILE A 9 -8.59 -6.93 -3.34
CA ILE A 9 -7.80 -7.12 -4.57
C ILE A 9 -7.13 -5.81 -4.99
N ILE A 10 -7.84 -4.68 -4.94
CA ILE A 10 -7.29 -3.38 -5.34
C ILE A 10 -6.10 -3.00 -4.45
N PHE A 11 -6.24 -3.15 -3.14
CA PHE A 11 -5.16 -2.87 -2.19
C PHE A 11 -3.98 -3.84 -2.36
N ALA A 12 -4.24 -5.12 -2.63
CA ALA A 12 -3.18 -6.08 -2.93
C ALA A 12 -2.42 -5.72 -4.22
N LEU A 13 -3.13 -5.33 -5.29
CA LEU A 13 -2.49 -4.90 -6.54
C LEU A 13 -1.65 -3.63 -6.36
N LEU A 14 -2.15 -2.66 -5.59
CA LEU A 14 -1.43 -1.41 -5.31
C LEU A 14 -0.19 -1.60 -4.44
N SER A 15 -0.17 -2.63 -3.59
CA SER A 15 0.99 -2.89 -2.73
C SER A 15 2.28 -3.18 -3.50
N ILE A 16 2.17 -3.69 -4.74
CA ILE A 16 3.32 -4.01 -5.59
C ILE A 16 4.09 -2.76 -6.03
N PRO A 17 3.49 -1.82 -6.79
CA PRO A 17 4.19 -0.61 -7.18
C PRO A 17 4.60 0.21 -5.95
N THR A 18 3.78 0.27 -4.89
CA THR A 18 4.15 0.99 -3.67
C THR A 18 5.37 0.38 -2.99
N GLY A 19 5.48 -0.95 -2.91
CA GLY A 19 6.63 -1.62 -2.28
C GLY A 19 7.94 -1.34 -3.01
N ILE A 20 7.89 -1.36 -4.34
CA ILE A 20 9.03 -1.02 -5.21
C ILE A 20 9.40 0.47 -5.07
N LEU A 21 8.43 1.37 -5.14
CA LEU A 21 8.66 2.81 -4.96
C LEU A 21 9.23 3.11 -3.57
N ASN A 22 8.73 2.44 -2.54
CA ASN A 22 9.21 2.57 -1.19
C ASN A 22 10.69 2.18 -1.04
N TYR A 23 11.13 1.16 -1.78
CA TYR A 23 12.55 0.79 -1.84
C TYR A 23 13.41 1.92 -2.42
N TYR A 24 13.01 2.48 -3.56
CA TYR A 24 13.74 3.60 -4.16
C TYR A 24 13.74 4.85 -3.29
N LEU A 25 12.62 5.16 -2.63
CA LEU A 25 12.55 6.26 -1.67
C LEU A 25 13.48 6.03 -0.48
N HIS A 26 13.56 4.80 0.02
CA HIS A 26 14.48 4.47 1.11
C HIS A 26 15.95 4.67 0.69
N ILE A 27 16.33 4.27 -0.52
CA ILE A 27 17.68 4.52 -1.05
C ILE A 27 17.95 6.02 -1.22
N ALA A 28 17.00 6.75 -1.81
CA ALA A 28 17.18 8.17 -2.13
C ALA A 28 17.29 9.05 -0.88
N PHE A 29 16.50 8.77 0.15
CA PHE A 29 16.41 9.61 1.35
C PHE A 29 17.10 9.00 2.58
N GLY A 30 17.61 7.77 2.50
CA GLY A 30 18.28 7.06 3.58
C GLY A 30 17.44 6.82 4.84
N THR A 31 16.13 7.10 4.80
CA THR A 31 15.26 7.10 5.98
C THR A 31 13.99 6.31 5.73
N SER A 32 13.68 5.39 6.65
CA SER A 32 12.49 4.53 6.59
C SER A 32 11.18 5.32 6.82
N ILE A 33 11.28 6.50 7.45
CA ILE A 33 10.14 7.37 7.77
C ILE A 33 9.50 7.94 6.51
N ALA A 34 10.30 8.41 5.54
CA ALA A 34 9.80 8.93 4.27
C ALA A 34 8.95 7.88 3.53
N GLY A 35 9.38 6.62 3.60
CA GLY A 35 8.65 5.48 3.07
C GLY A 35 7.29 5.24 3.73
N LEU A 36 7.23 5.26 5.06
CA LEU A 36 5.97 5.12 5.81
C LEU A 36 4.98 6.26 5.53
N VAL A 37 5.49 7.49 5.43
CA VAL A 37 4.67 8.66 5.04
C VAL A 37 4.11 8.47 3.64
N PHE A 38 4.95 8.07 2.68
CA PHE A 38 4.52 7.79 1.31
C PHE A 38 3.43 6.70 1.24
N MET A 39 3.64 5.56 1.92
CA MET A 39 2.64 4.48 1.96
C MET A 39 1.29 4.96 2.51
N THR A 40 1.33 5.81 3.55
CA THR A 40 0.13 6.38 4.18
C THR A 40 -0.60 7.30 3.21
N VAL A 41 0.12 8.17 2.50
CA VAL A 41 -0.45 9.07 1.49
C VAL A 41 -1.11 8.28 0.37
N VAL A 42 -0.45 7.25 -0.17
CA VAL A 42 -1.00 6.38 -1.22
C VAL A 42 -2.25 5.65 -0.73
N PHE A 43 -2.26 5.16 0.51
CA PHE A 43 -3.43 4.51 1.10
C PHE A 43 -4.64 5.48 1.18
N PHE A 44 -4.43 6.70 1.65
CA PHE A 44 -5.48 7.72 1.73
C PHE A 44 -5.99 8.16 0.34
N LEU A 45 -5.10 8.35 -0.62
CA LEU A 45 -5.47 8.65 -2.01
C LEU A 45 -6.31 7.53 -2.61
N CYS A 46 -5.91 6.27 -2.41
CA CYS A 46 -6.67 5.13 -2.90
C CYS A 46 -8.06 5.06 -2.25
N LYS A 47 -8.15 5.28 -0.93
CA LYS A 47 -9.45 5.38 -0.25
C LYS A 47 -10.32 6.46 -0.90
N TYR A 48 -9.78 7.64 -1.15
CA TYR A 48 -10.52 8.76 -1.74
C TYR A 48 -11.02 8.43 -3.15
N VAL A 49 -10.15 7.88 -4.00
CA VAL A 49 -10.51 7.42 -5.35
C VAL A 49 -11.61 6.38 -5.30
N LEU A 50 -11.49 5.36 -4.45
CA LEU A 50 -12.50 4.31 -4.34
C LEU A 50 -13.84 4.83 -3.80
N GLN A 51 -13.81 5.78 -2.88
CA GLN A 51 -15.01 6.45 -2.39
C GLN A 51 -15.69 7.25 -3.51
N PHE A 52 -14.94 7.96 -4.35
CA PHE A 52 -15.48 8.74 -5.45
C PHE A 52 -16.06 7.87 -6.57
N TYR A 53 -15.29 6.89 -7.07
CA TYR A 53 -15.69 6.10 -8.25
C TYR A 53 -16.66 4.95 -7.93
N PHE A 54 -16.59 4.37 -6.72
CA PHE A 54 -17.42 3.22 -6.35
C PHE A 54 -18.45 3.56 -5.28
N ASN A 55 -18.56 4.83 -4.87
CA ASN A 55 -19.48 5.31 -3.85
C ASN A 55 -19.39 4.55 -2.51
N ILE A 56 -18.18 4.04 -2.18
CA ILE A 56 -17.91 3.28 -0.96
C ILE A 56 -17.64 4.27 0.18
N ASN A 57 -18.69 4.75 0.83
CA ASN A 57 -18.56 5.72 1.93
C ASN A 57 -18.46 5.01 3.30
N GLN A 58 -17.34 4.33 3.55
CA GLN A 58 -17.10 3.54 4.77
C GLN A 58 -16.06 4.19 5.71
N ARG A 59 -16.20 3.93 7.01
CA ARG A 59 -15.28 4.42 8.05
C ARG A 59 -13.87 3.85 7.87
N ILE A 60 -12.84 4.54 8.36
CA ILE A 60 -11.43 4.12 8.18
C ILE A 60 -11.14 2.73 8.77
N SER A 61 -11.84 2.36 9.85
CA SER A 61 -11.74 1.04 10.48
C SER A 61 -12.19 -0.09 9.55
N PHE A 62 -13.13 0.16 8.63
CA PHE A 62 -13.52 -0.81 7.61
C PHE A 62 -12.40 -1.03 6.60
N TRP A 63 -11.77 0.05 6.12
CA TRP A 63 -10.68 -0.02 5.14
C TRP A 63 -9.47 -0.75 5.70
N LEU A 64 -9.08 -0.46 6.95
CA LEU A 64 -7.98 -1.17 7.63
C LEU A 64 -8.26 -2.67 7.73
N LYS A 65 -9.48 -3.05 8.14
CA LYS A 65 -9.88 -4.46 8.29
C LYS A 65 -10.01 -5.23 6.97
N ASN A 66 -10.41 -4.57 5.87
CA ASN A 66 -10.75 -5.26 4.62
C ASN A 66 -9.70 -5.12 3.50
N GLY A 67 -8.69 -4.26 3.65
CA GLY A 67 -7.63 -4.10 2.65
C GLY A 67 -6.36 -3.42 3.14
N GLY A 68 -6.44 -2.54 4.14
CA GLY A 68 -5.29 -1.79 4.64
C GLY A 68 -4.22 -2.64 5.30
N THR A 69 -4.60 -3.62 6.14
CA THR A 69 -3.62 -4.54 6.74
C THR A 69 -2.88 -5.35 5.66
N VAL A 70 -3.59 -5.78 4.63
CA VAL A 70 -3.02 -6.57 3.53
C VAL A 70 -2.11 -5.71 2.68
N TYR A 71 -2.52 -4.48 2.39
CA TYR A 71 -1.70 -3.49 1.71
C TYR A 71 -0.38 -3.28 2.44
N LEU A 72 -0.41 -3.01 3.75
CA LEU A 72 0.80 -2.79 4.55
C LEU A 72 1.70 -4.04 4.57
N LEU A 73 1.11 -5.22 4.81
CA LEU A 73 1.85 -6.48 4.86
C LEU A 73 2.52 -6.80 3.52
N MET A 74 1.77 -6.73 2.42
CA MET A 74 2.28 -7.02 1.08
C MET A 74 3.31 -5.98 0.63
N THR A 75 3.08 -4.71 0.93
CA THR A 75 4.05 -3.64 0.63
C THR A 75 5.36 -3.89 1.37
N TYR A 76 5.29 -4.30 2.64
CA TYR A 76 6.48 -4.64 3.44
C TYR A 76 7.23 -5.87 2.88
N ILE A 77 6.50 -6.93 2.51
CA ILE A 77 7.09 -8.14 1.89
C ILE A 77 7.81 -7.76 0.59
N ILE A 78 7.14 -7.00 -0.29
CA ILE A 78 7.69 -6.60 -1.59
C ILE A 78 8.88 -5.68 -1.44
N TRP A 79 8.82 -4.74 -0.50
CA TRP A 79 9.95 -3.89 -0.15
C TRP A 79 11.15 -4.72 0.33
N THR A 80 10.92 -5.71 1.20
CA THR A 80 11.97 -6.59 1.73
C THR A 80 12.57 -7.46 0.62
N LEU A 81 11.75 -8.01 -0.27
CA LEU A 81 12.20 -8.78 -1.43
C LEU A 81 13.00 -7.91 -2.40
N ALA A 82 12.51 -6.70 -2.71
CA ALA A 82 13.24 -5.74 -3.55
C ALA A 82 14.60 -5.39 -2.93
N PHE A 83 14.65 -5.21 -1.61
CA PHE A 83 15.89 -4.98 -0.89
C PHE A 83 16.87 -6.17 -1.00
N ASN A 84 16.41 -7.40 -0.82
CA ASN A 84 17.28 -8.58 -0.91
C ASN A 84 17.72 -8.92 -2.35
N ILE A 85 16.84 -8.76 -3.34
CA ILE A 85 17.15 -9.10 -4.74
C ILE A 85 18.04 -8.04 -5.39
N ILE A 86 17.72 -6.75 -5.17
CA ILE A 86 18.40 -5.63 -5.85
C ILE A 86 19.57 -5.12 -5.00
N GLY A 87 19.45 -5.18 -3.67
CA GLY A 87 20.47 -4.71 -2.73
C GLY A 87 21.68 -5.63 -2.61
N GLY A 88 21.62 -6.87 -3.09
CA GLY A 88 22.80 -7.75 -3.29
C GLY A 88 23.85 -7.68 -2.18
N LEU A 89 23.41 -7.82 -0.92
CA LEU A 89 24.25 -8.06 0.26
C LEU A 89 24.08 -9.50 0.71
#